data_AF-A0A317YJC8-F1
#
_entry.id   AF-A0A317YJC8-F1
#
_cell.length_a   1.000
_cell.length_b   1.000
_cell.length_c   1.000
_cell.angle_alpha   90.00
_cell.angle_beta   90.00
_cell.angle_gamma   90.00
#
_symmetry.space_group_name_H-M   'P 1'
#
loop_
_entity.id
_entity.type
_entity.pdbx_description
1 polymer ?
#
loop_
_entity_poly.entity_id
_entity_poly.type
_entity_poly.pdbx_seq_one_letter_code
_entity_poly.pdbx_strand_id
1 'polypeptide(L)'
;MTVNGFKRGEDGGGAASCDGRFHSDDDLIVALSSRWYAGGKRCGKAIRITAESGRTVRARVVDECDSKGGCRNNIVDSSRAVWKALGLHTDVGEVHITWSDA
;
A
#
# COMPACT_ATOMS: atom_id res chain seq x y z
N MET A 1 1.80 -6.79 5.18
CA MET A 1 1.08 -6.09 4.10
C MET A 1 -0.38 -6.39 4.26
N THR A 2 -1.20 -5.35 4.20
CA THR A 2 -2.67 -5.42 4.30
C THR A 2 -3.31 -5.04 2.96
N VAL A 3 -4.61 -5.28 2.84
CA VAL A 3 -5.41 -4.87 1.68
C VAL A 3 -6.23 -3.62 2.03
N ASN A 4 -6.23 -2.64 1.14
CA ASN A 4 -7.01 -1.41 1.28
C ASN A 4 -7.70 -1.03 -0.03
N GLY A 5 -8.87 -0.41 0.10
CA GLY A 5 -9.59 0.22 -1.01
C GLY A 5 -9.20 1.68 -1.16
N PHE A 6 -8.80 2.09 -2.35
CA PHE A 6 -8.35 3.46 -2.66
C PHE A 6 -9.41 4.28 -3.40
N LYS A 7 -10.58 3.69 -3.69
CA LYS A 7 -11.69 4.40 -4.32
C LYS A 7 -12.47 5.19 -3.29
N ARG A 8 -13.21 6.19 -3.79
CA ARG A 8 -14.10 7.00 -2.96
C ARG A 8 -15.17 6.14 -2.30
N GLY A 9 -15.27 6.23 -0.98
CA GLY A 9 -16.28 5.52 -0.19
C GLY A 9 -15.87 4.10 0.22
N GLU A 10 -14.61 3.70 -0.02
CA GLU A 10 -14.03 2.47 0.51
C GLU A 10 -13.24 2.72 1.81
N ASP A 11 -12.63 1.66 2.34
CA ASP A 11 -11.97 1.63 3.65
C ASP A 11 -10.83 2.63 3.81
N GLY A 12 -10.16 3.03 2.70
CA GLY A 12 -9.11 4.04 2.72
C GLY A 12 -9.60 5.44 3.09
N GLY A 13 -10.93 5.64 3.14
CA GLY A 13 -11.56 6.85 3.64
C GLY A 13 -11.37 8.05 2.71
N GLY A 14 -10.38 8.88 3.02
CA GLY A 14 -10.11 10.15 2.35
C GLY A 14 -9.39 10.00 1.02
N ALA A 15 -9.18 11.12 0.33
CA ALA A 15 -8.32 11.13 -0.84
C ALA A 15 -6.84 10.99 -0.43
N ALA A 16 -6.04 10.34 -1.27
CA ALA A 16 -4.68 9.93 -0.93
C ALA A 16 -3.74 11.12 -0.64
N SER A 17 -2.91 10.99 0.38
CA SER A 17 -2.08 12.06 0.93
C SER A 17 -1.05 12.65 -0.04
N CYS A 18 -0.59 11.88 -1.03
CA CYS A 18 0.43 12.37 -1.96
C CYS A 18 -0.11 13.33 -3.03
N ASP A 19 -1.35 13.15 -3.48
CA ASP A 19 -1.89 13.88 -4.63
C ASP A 19 -3.32 14.39 -4.46
N GLY A 20 -3.96 14.10 -3.33
CA GLY A 20 -5.32 14.51 -3.01
C GLY A 20 -6.36 13.83 -3.91
N ARG A 21 -6.07 12.62 -4.42
CA ARG A 21 -6.96 11.89 -5.33
C ARG A 21 -7.34 10.52 -4.79
N PHE A 22 -8.49 10.04 -5.23
CA PHE A 22 -8.85 8.63 -5.15
C PHE A 22 -8.22 7.89 -6.33
N HIS A 23 -7.88 6.63 -6.14
CA HIS A 23 -7.24 5.79 -7.14
C HIS A 23 -8.04 4.51 -7.37
N SER A 24 -7.78 3.79 -8.46
CA SER A 24 -8.43 2.51 -8.68
C SER A 24 -7.75 1.43 -7.86
N ASP A 25 -8.52 0.52 -7.27
CA ASP A 25 -7.99 -0.73 -6.69
C ASP A 25 -7.28 -1.64 -7.69
N ASP A 26 -7.48 -1.39 -8.99
CA ASP A 26 -6.77 -2.07 -10.07
C ASP A 26 -5.38 -1.47 -10.35
N ASP A 27 -5.06 -0.31 -9.77
CA ASP A 27 -3.74 0.30 -9.87
C ASP A 27 -2.75 -0.41 -8.92
N LEU A 28 -1.48 -0.54 -9.31
CA LEU A 28 -0.42 -1.06 -8.44
C LEU A 28 0.08 0.05 -7.51
N ILE A 29 -0.64 0.26 -6.41
CA ILE A 29 -0.42 1.37 -5.47
C ILE A 29 -0.42 0.92 -4.02
N VAL A 30 0.22 1.73 -3.18
CA VAL A 30 0.32 1.49 -1.73
C VAL A 30 0.24 2.77 -0.91
N ALA A 31 -0.25 2.63 0.32
CA ALA A 31 0.03 3.50 1.44
C ALA A 31 1.17 2.91 2.30
N LEU A 32 1.97 3.78 2.90
CA LEU A 32 3.02 3.38 3.82
C LEU A 32 2.74 3.91 5.22
N SER A 33 3.03 3.12 6.26
CA SER A 33 3.03 3.63 7.64
C SER A 33 3.79 4.95 7.75
N SER A 34 3.35 5.86 8.63
CA SER A 34 3.91 7.20 8.80
C SER A 34 5.44 7.27 8.81
N ARG A 35 6.09 6.32 9.49
CA ARG A 35 7.57 6.19 9.53
C ARG A 35 8.18 6.03 8.14
N TRP A 36 7.59 5.18 7.31
CA TRP A 36 8.06 4.85 5.97
C TRP A 36 7.57 5.85 4.92
N TYR A 37 6.36 6.39 5.09
CA TYR A 37 5.87 7.52 4.32
C TYR A 37 6.81 8.74 4.46
N ALA A 38 7.32 8.96 5.67
CA ALA A 38 8.36 9.92 6.00
C ALA A 38 8.03 11.36 5.54
N GLY A 39 6.78 11.78 5.75
CA GLY A 39 6.28 13.10 5.34
C GLY A 39 6.24 13.26 3.82
N GLY A 40 5.88 12.21 3.09
CA GLY A 40 5.72 12.23 1.64
C GLY A 40 7.02 12.09 0.83
N LYS A 41 8.17 11.81 1.46
CA LYS A 41 9.46 11.65 0.75
C LYS A 41 9.45 10.54 -0.33
N ARG A 42 8.50 9.60 -0.21
CA ARG A 42 8.29 8.51 -1.17
C ARG A 42 7.12 8.70 -2.12
N CYS A 43 6.38 9.80 -2.02
CA CYS A 43 5.23 10.07 -2.88
C CYS A 43 5.58 9.96 -4.37
N GLY A 44 4.77 9.22 -5.12
CA GLY A 44 4.94 8.97 -6.54
C GLY A 44 6.08 8.01 -6.90
N LYS A 45 6.92 7.61 -5.94
CA LYS A 45 8.01 6.65 -6.16
C LYS A 45 7.49 5.22 -6.07
N ALA A 46 8.15 4.31 -6.78
CA ALA A 46 7.87 2.90 -6.70
C ALA A 46 8.67 2.24 -5.56
N ILE A 47 8.04 1.29 -4.89
CA ILE A 47 8.72 0.30 -4.06
C ILE A 47 8.60 -1.07 -4.71
N ARG A 48 9.56 -1.95 -4.42
CA ARG A 48 9.49 -3.36 -4.80
C ARG A 48 9.04 -4.15 -3.58
N ILE A 49 7.96 -4.91 -3.72
CA ILE A 49 7.39 -5.78 -2.69
C ILE A 49 7.67 -7.22 -3.08
N THR A 50 8.13 -8.02 -2.13
CA THR A 50 8.44 -9.45 -2.31
C THR A 50 7.65 -10.27 -1.29
N ALA A 51 6.82 -11.19 -1.78
CA ALA A 51 6.09 -12.14 -0.96
C ALA A 51 6.99 -13.34 -0.55
N GLU A 52 6.57 -14.10 0.45
CA GLU A 52 7.29 -15.32 0.89
C GLU A 52 7.46 -16.36 -0.22
N SER A 53 6.55 -16.38 -1.21
CA SER A 53 6.65 -17.23 -2.41
C SER A 53 7.80 -16.84 -3.35
N GLY A 54 8.49 -15.71 -3.10
CA GLY A 54 9.50 -15.15 -3.98
C GLY A 54 8.95 -14.30 -5.13
N ARG A 55 7.62 -14.23 -5.30
CA ARG A 55 6.99 -13.35 -6.29
C ARG A 55 7.19 -11.89 -5.89
N THR A 56 7.40 -11.03 -6.89
CA THR A 56 7.64 -9.61 -6.69
C THR A 56 6.73 -8.73 -7.54
N VAL A 57 6.46 -7.53 -7.05
CA VAL A 57 5.71 -6.50 -7.79
C VAL A 57 6.27 -5.12 -7.46
N ARG A 58 6.24 -4.20 -8.43
CA ARG A 58 6.50 -2.77 -8.19
C ARG A 58 5.17 -2.05 -8.02
N ALA A 59 5.05 -1.28 -6.93
CA ALA A 59 3.86 -0.50 -6.64
C ALA A 59 4.24 0.94 -6.27
N ARG A 60 3.41 1.89 -6.70
CA ARG A 60 3.64 3.33 -6.48
C ARG A 60 3.08 3.75 -5.12
N VAL A 61 3.85 4.51 -4.36
CA VAL A 61 3.39 5.10 -3.09
C VAL A 61 2.48 6.29 -3.40
N VAL A 62 1.25 6.23 -2.91
CA VAL A 62 0.24 7.29 -3.11
C VAL A 62 -0.29 7.86 -1.81
N ASP A 63 -0.10 7.18 -0.68
CA ASP A 63 -0.74 7.57 0.56
C ASP A 63 0.09 7.27 1.81
N GLU A 64 -0.36 7.83 2.92
CA GLU A 64 0.08 7.55 4.28
C GLU A 64 -0.95 6.65 4.98
N CYS A 65 -0.48 5.57 5.57
CA CYS A 65 -1.25 4.83 6.56
C CYS A 65 -0.93 5.44 7.94
N ASP A 66 -1.79 6.35 8.41
CA ASP A 66 -1.48 7.19 9.58
C ASP A 66 -1.39 6.36 10.86
N SER A 67 -0.18 6.29 11.41
CA SER A 67 0.07 5.54 12.64
C SER A 67 -0.59 6.17 13.88
N LYS A 68 -0.89 7.47 13.86
CA LYS A 68 -1.64 8.14 14.94
C LYS A 68 -3.14 7.84 14.83
N GLY A 69 -3.61 7.59 13.61
CA GLY A 69 -4.98 7.19 13.30
C GLY A 69 -5.28 5.70 13.49
N GLY A 70 -4.32 4.90 14.00
CA GLY A 70 -4.50 3.48 14.30
C GLY A 70 -3.77 2.52 13.38
N CYS A 71 -3.08 3.00 12.34
CA CYS A 71 -2.22 2.14 11.52
C CYS A 71 -0.99 1.66 12.32
N ARG A 72 -0.54 0.41 12.13
CA ARG A 72 0.72 -0.06 12.74
C ARG A 72 1.92 0.57 12.02
N ASN A 73 3.07 0.58 12.68
CA ASN A 73 4.30 1.26 12.21
C ASN A 73 5.12 0.51 11.14
N ASN A 74 4.63 -0.65 10.69
CA ASN A 74 5.33 -1.58 9.81
C ASN A 74 4.42 -2.13 8.70
N ILE A 75 3.50 -1.30 8.22
CA ILE A 75 2.47 -1.64 7.24
C ILE A 75 2.80 -1.05 5.89
N VAL A 76 2.77 -1.94 4.89
CA VAL A 76 2.51 -1.59 3.50
C VAL A 76 1.05 -1.94 3.28
N ASP A 77 0.22 -0.93 3.08
CA ASP A 77 -1.21 -1.10 2.86
C ASP A 77 -1.50 -0.94 1.38
N SER A 78 -2.07 -1.94 0.73
CA SER A 78 -1.94 -2.10 -0.72
C SER A 78 -3.25 -2.39 -1.41
N SER A 79 -3.34 -1.99 -2.67
CA SER A 79 -4.54 -2.25 -3.48
C SER A 79 -4.70 -3.74 -3.77
N ARG A 80 -5.92 -4.14 -4.14
CA ARG A 80 -6.23 -5.52 -4.55
C ARG A 80 -5.38 -6.00 -5.72
N ALA A 81 -4.98 -5.10 -6.63
CA ALA A 81 -4.08 -5.43 -7.74
C ALA A 81 -2.68 -5.87 -7.27
N VAL A 82 -2.13 -5.29 -6.21
CA VAL A 82 -0.83 -5.70 -5.64
C VAL A 82 -0.90 -7.14 -5.14
N TRP A 83 -1.96 -7.48 -4.41
CA TRP A 83 -2.21 -8.84 -3.92
C TRP A 83 -2.32 -9.84 -5.07
N LYS A 84 -3.12 -9.51 -6.09
CA LYS A 84 -3.28 -10.35 -7.29
C LYS A 84 -1.94 -10.57 -8.02
N ALA A 85 -1.12 -9.53 -8.18
CA ALA A 85 0.18 -9.64 -8.83
C ALA A 85 1.16 -10.56 -8.06
N LEU A 86 1.09 -10.53 -6.73
CA LEU A 86 1.85 -11.41 -5.85
C LEU A 86 1.27 -12.84 -5.77
N GLY A 87 0.09 -13.08 -6.34
CA GLY A 87 -0.59 -14.38 -6.27
C GLY A 87 -1.16 -14.68 -4.89
N LEU A 88 -1.58 -13.65 -4.16
CA LEU A 88 -2.14 -13.76 -2.82
C LEU A 88 -3.65 -13.52 -2.85
N HIS A 89 -4.37 -14.13 -1.92
CA HIS A 89 -5.80 -13.93 -1.72
C HIS A 89 -6.05 -12.91 -0.60
N THR A 90 -6.94 -11.96 -0.84
CA THR A 90 -7.19 -10.83 0.08
C THR A 90 -8.00 -11.22 1.31
N ASP A 91 -8.67 -12.37 1.30
CA ASP A 91 -9.43 -12.93 2.43
C ASP A 91 -8.55 -13.30 3.63
N VAL A 92 -7.24 -13.51 3.41
CA VAL A 92 -6.24 -13.68 4.48
C VAL A 92 -6.09 -12.39 5.31
N GLY A 93 -6.38 -11.22 4.72
CA GLY A 93 -6.33 -9.91 5.38
C GLY A 93 -4.92 -9.34 5.55
N GLU A 94 -3.96 -10.12 6.06
CA GLU A 94 -2.58 -9.69 6.26
C GLU A 94 -1.56 -10.79 5.96
N VAL A 95 -0.47 -10.42 5.28
CA VAL A 95 0.66 -11.33 5.01
C VAL A 95 2.00 -10.70 5.36
N HIS A 96 3.00 -11.54 5.61
CA HIS A 96 4.39 -11.11 5.70
C HIS A 96 4.99 -10.84 4.32
N ILE A 97 5.73 -9.75 4.18
CA ILE A 97 6.48 -9.38 2.96
C ILE A 97 7.80 -8.71 3.35
N THR A 98 8.68 -8.60 2.38
CA THR A 98 9.79 -7.63 2.41
C THR A 98 9.59 -6.58 1.34
N TRP A 99 10.11 -5.37 1.54
CA TRP A 99 10.09 -4.34 0.52
C TRP A 99 11.34 -3.47 0.54
N SER A 100 11.64 -2.85 -0.60
CA SER A 100 12.71 -1.86 -0.75
C SER A 100 12.25 -0.72 -1.65
N ASP A 101 12.90 0.43 -1.52
CA ASP A 101 12.86 1.44 -2.60
C ASP A 101 13.32 0.77 -3.92
N ALA A 102 12.72 1.16 -5.05
CA ALA A 102 12.91 0.52 -6.35
C ALA A 102 13.49 1.44 -7.42
#